data_AF-A0AAU9I5A0-F1
#
_entry.id   AF-A0AAU9I5A0-F1
#
_cell.length_a   1.000
_cell.length_b   1.000
_cell.length_c   1.000
_cell.angle_alpha   90.00
_cell.angle_beta   90.00
_cell.angle_gamma   90.00
#
_symmetry.space_group_name_H-M   'P 1'
#
loop_
_entity.id
_entity.type
_entity.pdbx_description
1 polymer ?
#
loop_
_entity_poly.entity_id
_entity_poly.type
_entity_poly.pdbx_seq_one_letter_code
_entity_poly.pdbx_strand_id
1 'polypeptide(L)'
;MGADLIFLVWLGISGLIYIPTGILLLWWSNKKPIRNRSPFLVSIIHWSNFLETCLFLVTLYLYFHGDHHSFKLEIAFQISQTFLHCSFIIPYILRCYRIYFIFHLDQDWDEKDSNWRQHLYKASQAWLFKIYCICMAPVIAFSMSIFIIPGFQGYFPTSYYDRSEFADSITEMVYLFVLFIEELAFVLCVYMLRTVNDDYKMTKEIAVVCLLWTINGVISTFPSNIVWMIEGTIRNNLIMLVSSLYPVLSSIRGDSFDDAITLEALQSLDLVLQNRVTLDTFEKALIKEIPKMTKIKAASEYLQIWLKCEYYQNCPSFELECEIMASSKMLDHFKANNINVIQFEAYKVLAYHLFPLFKKTKVYQNLLKNVIHQQIYINRILQTSFTLKSDLEYSITSQSFDLITNSNSLYFQSPSLLSQNQSGVF
;
A
#
# COMPACT_ATOMS: atom_id res chain seq x y z
N MET A 1 -19.74 14.62 39.04
CA MET A 1 -20.86 14.44 38.09
C MET A 1 -20.55 14.98 36.70
N GLY A 2 -19.27 15.20 36.35
CA GLY A 2 -18.89 15.92 35.13
C GLY A 2 -17.79 15.20 34.35
N ALA A 3 -16.69 14.85 35.00
CA ALA A 3 -15.56 14.18 34.36
C ALA A 3 -15.82 12.69 34.08
N ASP A 4 -16.54 12.02 34.98
CA ASP A 4 -16.91 10.61 34.93
C ASP A 4 -17.80 10.26 33.72
N LEU A 5 -18.80 11.10 33.42
CA LEU A 5 -19.69 10.89 32.28
C LEU A 5 -18.96 11.05 30.92
N ILE A 6 -17.94 11.91 30.85
CA ILE A 6 -17.18 12.17 29.62
C ILE A 6 -16.49 10.90 29.11
N PHE A 7 -15.90 10.10 29.99
CA PHE A 7 -15.19 8.88 29.59
C PHE A 7 -16.14 7.79 29.09
N LEU A 8 -17.34 7.67 29.68
CA LEU A 8 -18.37 6.74 29.20
C LEU A 8 -18.93 7.17 27.84
N VAL A 9 -19.15 8.47 27.64
CA VAL A 9 -19.57 9.03 26.35
C VAL A 9 -18.49 8.80 25.29
N TRP A 10 -17.21 9.04 25.63
CA TRP A 10 -16.09 8.75 24.74
C TRP A 10 -16.04 7.26 24.38
N LEU A 11 -16.17 6.36 25.36
CA LEU A 11 -16.21 4.92 25.13
C LEU A 11 -17.34 4.53 24.17
N GLY A 12 -18.53 5.10 24.37
CA GLY A 12 -19.68 4.88 23.47
C GLY A 12 -19.41 5.34 22.04
N ILE A 13 -18.86 6.55 21.86
CA ILE A 13 -18.51 7.09 20.54
C ILE A 13 -17.41 6.25 19.87
N SER A 14 -16.35 5.91 20.60
CA SER A 14 -15.28 5.04 20.10
C SER A 14 -15.84 3.68 19.69
N GLY A 15 -16.72 3.06 20.48
CA GLY A 15 -17.39 1.80 20.14
C GLY A 15 -18.21 1.89 18.84
N LEU A 16 -18.97 2.97 18.67
CA LEU A 16 -19.78 3.22 17.46
C LEU A 16 -18.94 3.41 16.19
N ILE A 17 -17.66 3.77 16.30
CA ILE A 17 -16.77 3.96 15.14
C ILE A 17 -15.90 2.72 14.93
N TYR A 18 -15.26 2.21 15.98
CA TYR A 18 -14.34 1.07 15.90
C TYR A 18 -15.07 -0.20 15.47
N ILE A 19 -16.18 -0.57 16.11
CA ILE A 19 -16.84 -1.85 15.83
C ILE A 19 -17.28 -1.95 14.37
N PRO A 20 -17.99 -0.96 13.78
CA PRO A 20 -18.33 -1.01 12.36
C PRO A 20 -17.10 -1.02 11.46
N THR A 21 -16.05 -0.24 11.77
CA THR A 21 -14.81 -0.22 11.00
C THR A 21 -14.13 -1.60 11.00
N GLY A 22 -14.04 -2.26 12.15
CA GLY A 22 -13.48 -3.60 12.30
C GLY A 22 -14.26 -4.66 11.54
N ILE A 23 -15.59 -4.61 11.58
CA ILE A 23 -16.46 -5.51 10.81
C ILE A 23 -16.25 -5.29 9.31
N LEU A 24 -16.22 -4.03 8.85
CA LEU A 24 -16.00 -3.69 7.44
C LEU A 24 -14.61 -4.11 6.96
N LEU A 25 -13.56 -3.98 7.78
CA LEU A 25 -12.21 -4.46 7.46
C LEU A 25 -12.19 -5.97 7.18
N LEU A 26 -12.92 -6.75 7.97
CA LEU A 26 -13.02 -8.20 7.78
C LEU A 26 -13.87 -8.55 6.55
N TRP A 27 -15.05 -7.93 6.43
CA TRP A 27 -15.98 -8.21 5.33
C TRP A 27 -15.41 -7.82 3.96
N TRP A 28 -14.68 -6.69 3.89
CA TRP A 28 -14.05 -6.21 2.66
C TRP A 28 -12.58 -6.57 2.53
N SER A 29 -12.11 -7.58 3.28
CA SER A 29 -10.74 -8.09 3.22
C SER A 29 -10.26 -8.49 1.82
N ASN A 30 -11.19 -8.83 0.92
CA ASN A 30 -10.92 -9.18 -0.48
C ASN A 30 -10.75 -7.97 -1.41
N LYS A 31 -11.24 -6.78 -1.02
CA LYS A 31 -11.11 -5.56 -1.84
C LYS A 31 -9.64 -5.12 -1.90
N LYS A 32 -9.20 -4.68 -3.07
CA LYS A 32 -7.80 -4.29 -3.35
C LYS A 32 -7.18 -3.36 -2.29
N PRO A 33 -7.86 -2.28 -1.81
CA PRO A 33 -7.28 -1.39 -0.79
C PRO A 33 -6.98 -2.07 0.55
N ILE A 34 -7.75 -3.09 0.94
CA ILE A 34 -7.60 -3.79 2.23
C ILE A 34 -6.71 -5.02 2.06
N ARG A 35 -6.92 -5.82 1.00
CA ARG A 35 -6.17 -7.03 0.69
C ARG A 35 -4.66 -6.80 0.67
N ASN A 36 -4.24 -5.69 0.07
CA ASN A 36 -2.81 -5.36 -0.07
C ASN A 36 -2.15 -5.01 1.27
N ARG A 37 -2.92 -4.57 2.27
CA ARG A 37 -2.42 -4.10 3.58
C ARG A 37 -2.17 -5.21 4.60
N SER A 38 -2.32 -6.47 4.22
CA SER A 38 -2.34 -7.61 5.14
C SER A 38 -3.58 -7.61 6.03
N PRO A 39 -4.78 -7.91 5.48
CA PRO A 39 -6.07 -7.78 6.20
C PRO A 39 -6.04 -8.36 7.61
N PHE A 40 -5.45 -9.54 7.77
CA PHE A 40 -5.36 -10.20 9.08
C PHE A 40 -4.52 -9.41 10.11
N LEU A 41 -3.32 -8.94 9.76
CA LEU A 41 -2.50 -8.12 10.66
C LEU A 41 -3.18 -6.78 10.97
N VAL A 42 -3.83 -6.17 9.97
CA VAL A 42 -4.60 -4.93 10.16
C VAL A 42 -5.77 -5.16 11.12
N SER A 43 -6.43 -6.31 11.05
CA SER A 43 -7.50 -6.67 11.99
C SER A 43 -6.98 -6.85 13.40
N ILE A 44 -5.83 -7.52 13.61
CA ILE A 44 -5.22 -7.65 14.95
C ILE A 44 -4.92 -6.25 15.50
N ILE A 45 -4.22 -5.41 14.73
CA ILE A 45 -3.92 -4.02 15.09
C ILE A 45 -5.18 -3.28 15.50
N HIS A 46 -6.23 -3.35 14.69
CA HIS A 46 -7.48 -2.63 14.92
C HIS A 46 -8.15 -3.04 16.22
N TRP A 47 -8.30 -4.35 16.46
CA TRP A 47 -8.96 -4.87 17.66
C TRP A 47 -8.12 -4.65 18.91
N SER A 48 -6.80 -4.83 18.84
CA SER A 48 -5.90 -4.53 19.95
C SER A 48 -5.93 -3.05 20.32
N ASN A 49 -5.91 -2.15 19.33
CA ASN A 49 -6.05 -0.71 19.51
C ASN A 49 -7.40 -0.34 20.15
N PHE A 50 -8.49 -0.95 19.70
CA PHE A 50 -9.83 -0.73 20.28
C PHE A 50 -9.88 -1.16 21.75
N LEU A 51 -9.42 -2.38 22.04
CA LEU A 51 -9.48 -2.94 23.38
C LEU A 51 -8.56 -2.18 24.35
N GLU A 52 -7.38 -1.75 23.91
CA GLU A 52 -6.49 -0.91 24.71
C GLU A 52 -7.15 0.45 25.00
N THR A 53 -7.82 1.05 24.01
CA THR A 53 -8.60 2.29 24.17
C THR A 53 -9.73 2.13 25.19
N CYS A 54 -10.49 1.02 25.09
CA CYS A 54 -11.53 0.70 26.07
C CYS A 54 -10.95 0.55 27.47
N LEU A 55 -9.78 -0.11 27.59
CA LEU A 55 -9.12 -0.32 28.86
C LEU A 55 -8.68 1.01 29.50
N PHE A 56 -8.10 1.94 28.74
CA PHE A 56 -7.75 3.28 29.24
C PHE A 56 -8.99 4.06 29.69
N LEU A 57 -10.06 4.07 28.90
CA LEU A 57 -11.28 4.79 29.24
C LEU A 57 -12.00 4.22 30.46
N VAL A 58 -12.05 2.89 30.60
CA VAL A 58 -12.59 2.23 31.80
C VAL A 58 -11.74 2.55 33.01
N THR A 59 -10.41 2.49 32.89
CA THR A 59 -9.48 2.80 33.99
C THR A 59 -9.60 4.26 34.43
N LEU A 60 -9.71 5.20 33.48
CA LEU A 60 -9.95 6.62 33.77
C LEU A 60 -11.30 6.83 34.47
N TYR A 61 -12.38 6.23 33.95
CA TYR A 61 -13.70 6.31 34.58
C TYR A 61 -13.65 5.86 36.04
N LEU A 62 -13.05 4.69 36.26
CA LEU A 62 -12.92 4.06 37.56
C LEU A 62 -12.05 4.89 38.53
N TYR A 63 -10.93 5.44 38.06
CA TYR A 63 -10.06 6.32 38.83
C TYR A 63 -10.80 7.55 39.36
N PHE A 64 -11.60 8.23 38.51
CA PHE A 64 -12.37 9.42 38.90
C PHE A 64 -13.60 9.10 39.74
N HIS A 65 -14.12 7.87 39.68
CA HIS A 65 -15.24 7.44 40.51
C HIS A 65 -14.82 7.10 41.94
N GLY A 66 -13.52 7.00 42.23
CA GLY A 66 -12.99 6.73 43.58
C GLY A 66 -13.25 5.31 44.06
N ASP A 67 -13.51 4.38 43.15
CA ASP A 67 -13.85 3.01 43.49
C ASP A 67 -12.56 2.21 43.77
N HIS A 68 -12.30 1.84 45.03
CA HIS A 68 -11.12 1.05 45.38
C HIS A 68 -11.23 -0.34 44.75
N HIS A 69 -10.44 -0.60 43.70
CA HIS A 69 -10.51 -1.83 42.95
C HIS A 69 -10.10 -3.05 43.78
N SER A 70 -10.78 -4.16 43.54
CA SER A 70 -10.29 -5.45 44.02
C SER A 70 -8.92 -5.75 43.39
N PHE A 71 -8.01 -6.28 44.20
CA PHE A 71 -6.67 -6.71 43.77
C PHE A 71 -6.66 -7.54 42.47
N LYS A 72 -7.67 -8.40 42.31
CA LYS A 72 -7.82 -9.28 41.13
C LYS A 72 -8.15 -8.50 39.85
N LEU A 73 -8.94 -7.45 39.96
CA LEU A 73 -9.35 -6.63 38.81
C LEU A 73 -8.15 -5.84 38.27
N GLU A 74 -7.31 -5.32 39.17
CA GLU A 74 -6.10 -4.59 38.81
C GLU A 74 -5.07 -5.48 38.09
N ILE A 75 -4.82 -6.68 38.59
CA ILE A 75 -3.97 -7.67 37.90
C ILE A 75 -4.51 -7.98 36.50
N ALA A 76 -5.83 -8.16 36.38
CA ALA A 76 -6.46 -8.43 35.09
C ALA A 76 -6.26 -7.26 34.11
N PHE A 77 -6.32 -6.02 34.58
CA PHE A 77 -6.04 -4.83 33.79
C PHE A 77 -4.58 -4.73 33.36
N GLN A 78 -3.61 -4.96 34.26
CA GLN A 78 -2.19 -4.92 33.93
C GLN A 78 -1.80 -5.96 32.88
N ILE A 79 -2.30 -7.20 33.03
CA ILE A 79 -2.07 -8.29 32.08
C ILE A 79 -2.70 -7.95 30.74
N SER A 80 -3.95 -7.48 30.75
CA SER A 80 -4.69 -7.12 29.55
C SER A 80 -4.02 -5.96 28.81
N GLN A 81 -3.58 -4.92 29.53
CA GLN A 81 -2.87 -3.79 28.96
C GLN A 81 -1.58 -4.24 28.28
N THR A 82 -0.74 -5.02 28.98
CA THR A 82 0.54 -5.52 28.45
C THR A 82 0.30 -6.36 27.19
N PHE A 83 -0.66 -7.28 27.25
CA PHE A 83 -0.99 -8.14 26.12
C PHE A 83 -1.52 -7.35 24.92
N LEU A 84 -2.44 -6.40 25.15
CA LEU A 84 -3.06 -5.59 24.10
C LEU A 84 -2.04 -4.65 23.45
N HIS A 85 -1.17 -4.04 24.26
CA HIS A 85 -0.10 -3.17 23.77
C HIS A 85 0.85 -3.93 22.84
N CYS A 86 1.36 -5.10 23.29
CA CYS A 86 2.22 -5.94 22.45
C CYS A 86 1.49 -6.45 21.19
N SER A 87 0.20 -6.80 21.32
CA SER A 87 -0.63 -7.21 20.19
C SER A 87 -0.90 -6.06 19.21
N PHE A 88 -0.76 -4.81 19.64
CA PHE A 88 -0.91 -3.62 18.80
C PHE A 88 0.40 -3.30 18.05
N ILE A 89 1.55 -3.29 18.74
CA ILE A 89 2.85 -2.91 18.16
C ILE A 89 3.48 -3.99 17.25
N ILE A 90 3.50 -5.26 17.69
CA ILE A 90 4.20 -6.33 16.97
C ILE A 90 3.69 -6.47 15.52
N PRO A 91 2.37 -6.46 15.25
CA PRO A 91 1.87 -6.51 13.89
C PRO A 91 2.32 -5.33 13.00
N TYR A 92 2.55 -4.13 13.53
CA TYR A 92 3.09 -3.02 12.73
C TYR A 92 4.52 -3.30 12.28
N ILE A 93 5.36 -3.81 13.17
CA ILE A 93 6.73 -4.23 12.84
C ILE A 93 6.69 -5.32 11.77
N LEU A 94 5.80 -6.30 11.92
CA LEU A 94 5.62 -7.37 10.92
C LEU A 94 5.10 -6.85 9.58
N ARG A 95 4.23 -5.82 9.58
CA ARG A 95 3.81 -5.13 8.34
C ARG A 95 4.99 -4.44 7.66
N CYS A 96 5.85 -3.76 8.43
CA CYS A 96 7.08 -3.15 7.89
C CYS A 96 7.98 -4.20 7.27
N TYR A 97 8.24 -5.31 7.99
CA TYR A 97 9.00 -6.44 7.50
C TYR A 97 8.40 -7.02 6.20
N ARG A 98 7.08 -7.19 6.12
CA ARG A 98 6.40 -7.68 4.91
C ARG A 98 6.60 -6.73 3.72
N ILE A 99 6.43 -5.42 3.92
CA ILE A 99 6.61 -4.41 2.86
C ILE A 99 8.07 -4.41 2.40
N TYR A 100 9.02 -4.34 3.34
CA TYR A 100 10.44 -4.41 3.01
C TYR A 100 10.75 -5.66 2.17
N PHE A 101 10.27 -6.83 2.59
CA PHE A 101 10.52 -8.08 1.86
C PHE A 101 9.85 -8.10 0.47
N ILE A 102 8.63 -7.60 0.32
CA ILE A 102 7.91 -7.61 -0.97
C ILE A 102 8.52 -6.63 -1.98
N PHE A 103 8.95 -5.45 -1.53
CA PHE A 103 9.29 -4.31 -2.39
C PHE A 103 10.79 -3.99 -2.46
N HIS A 104 11.61 -4.35 -1.46
CA HIS A 104 13.05 -4.05 -1.46
C HIS A 104 13.88 -5.09 -2.22
N LEU A 105 13.44 -6.36 -2.26
CA LEU A 105 14.08 -7.44 -3.02
C LEU A 105 14.03 -7.27 -4.55
N ASP A 106 13.54 -6.14 -5.04
CA ASP A 106 13.57 -5.74 -6.45
C ASP A 106 14.76 -4.84 -6.83
N GLN A 107 15.63 -4.43 -5.89
CA GLN A 107 16.84 -3.67 -6.25
C GLN A 107 17.89 -4.55 -6.95
N ASP A 108 17.88 -5.86 -6.70
CA ASP A 108 18.77 -6.84 -7.33
C ASP A 108 18.04 -7.54 -8.49
N TRP A 109 17.99 -6.87 -9.63
CA TRP A 109 17.30 -7.29 -10.86
C TRP A 109 17.98 -8.44 -11.61
N ASP A 110 19.05 -9.04 -11.05
CA ASP A 110 19.70 -10.19 -11.65
C ASP A 110 18.84 -11.45 -11.45
N GLU A 111 18.03 -11.73 -12.47
CA GLU A 111 17.12 -12.89 -12.66
C GLU A 111 17.73 -14.28 -12.37
N LYS A 112 19.01 -14.38 -12.03
CA LYS A 112 19.69 -15.64 -11.67
C LYS A 112 19.53 -16.04 -10.21
N ASP A 113 19.06 -15.14 -9.35
CA ASP A 113 18.93 -15.46 -7.94
C ASP A 113 17.61 -16.21 -7.64
N SER A 114 17.68 -17.52 -7.82
CA SER A 114 16.72 -18.53 -7.35
C SER A 114 16.34 -18.41 -5.86
N ASN A 115 17.05 -17.57 -5.10
CA ASN A 115 16.84 -17.27 -3.69
C ASN A 115 15.48 -16.62 -3.37
N TRP A 116 14.91 -15.80 -4.27
CA TRP A 116 13.62 -15.14 -4.02
C TRP A 116 12.45 -16.14 -3.92
N ARG A 117 12.34 -17.06 -4.91
CA ARG A 117 11.29 -18.11 -4.88
C ARG A 117 11.41 -18.97 -3.63
N GLN A 118 12.64 -19.22 -3.16
CA GLN A 118 12.89 -19.99 -1.94
C GLN A 118 12.47 -19.26 -0.67
N HIS A 119 12.30 -17.92 -0.69
CA HIS A 119 12.01 -17.13 0.51
C HIS A 119 10.67 -16.39 0.48
N LEU A 120 9.88 -16.49 -0.60
CA LEU A 120 8.54 -15.89 -0.71
C LEU A 120 7.62 -16.30 0.46
N TYR A 121 7.76 -17.53 0.97
CA TYR A 121 6.99 -18.01 2.12
C TYR A 121 7.17 -17.12 3.36
N LYS A 122 8.31 -16.41 3.50
CA LYS A 122 8.61 -15.53 4.64
C LYS A 122 7.76 -14.25 4.64
N ALA A 123 7.20 -13.84 3.49
CA ALA A 123 6.25 -12.72 3.41
C ALA A 123 4.78 -13.17 3.44
N SER A 124 4.53 -14.49 3.53
CA SER A 124 3.18 -15.03 3.64
C SER A 124 2.52 -14.65 4.97
N GLN A 125 1.22 -14.38 4.94
CA GLN A 125 0.47 -14.08 6.17
C GLN A 125 0.53 -15.23 7.19
N ALA A 126 0.60 -16.48 6.72
CA ALA A 126 0.77 -17.65 7.58
C ALA A 126 2.10 -17.62 8.34
N TRP A 127 3.19 -17.26 7.65
CA TRP A 127 4.50 -17.12 8.27
C TRP A 127 4.54 -15.95 9.25
N LEU A 128 4.02 -14.79 8.85
CA LEU A 128 3.94 -13.61 9.72
C LEU A 128 3.14 -13.90 10.98
N PHE A 129 2.07 -14.69 10.89
CA PHE A 129 1.31 -15.12 12.07
C PHE A 129 2.11 -16.05 12.99
N LYS A 130 2.91 -16.96 12.43
CA LYS A 130 3.82 -17.78 13.25
C LYS A 130 4.82 -16.92 14.00
N ILE A 131 5.43 -15.94 13.32
CA ILE A 131 6.37 -15.00 13.96
C ILE A 131 5.65 -14.17 15.03
N TYR A 132 4.43 -13.68 14.76
CA TYR A 132 3.60 -13.00 15.74
C TYR A 132 3.41 -13.84 17.01
N CYS A 133 3.02 -15.11 16.89
CA CYS A 133 2.85 -16.01 18.03
C CYS A 133 4.15 -16.22 18.81
N ILE A 134 5.28 -16.35 18.11
CA ILE A 134 6.61 -16.49 18.72
C ILE A 134 6.97 -15.22 19.52
N CYS A 135 6.69 -14.03 18.98
CA CYS A 135 6.93 -12.76 19.66
C CYS A 135 5.98 -12.53 20.85
N MET A 136 4.74 -13.04 20.79
CA MET A 136 3.77 -12.95 21.90
C MET A 136 4.05 -13.95 23.03
N ALA A 137 4.71 -15.07 22.75
CA ALA A 137 5.04 -16.08 23.76
C ALA A 137 5.81 -15.52 24.99
N PRO A 138 6.90 -14.73 24.85
CA PRO A 138 7.58 -14.13 26.00
C PRO A 138 6.69 -13.12 26.74
N VAL A 139 5.80 -12.41 26.06
CA VAL A 139 4.85 -11.47 26.69
C VAL A 139 3.86 -12.22 27.58
N ILE A 140 3.35 -13.35 27.10
CA ILE A 140 2.46 -14.22 27.88
C ILE A 140 3.23 -14.80 29.07
N ALA A 141 4.45 -15.31 28.87
CA ALA A 141 5.27 -15.85 29.95
C ALA A 141 5.58 -14.79 31.02
N PHE A 142 5.91 -13.57 30.62
CA PHE A 142 6.11 -12.43 31.52
C PHE A 142 4.83 -12.09 32.27
N SER A 143 3.68 -12.04 31.60
CA SER A 143 2.39 -11.76 32.23
C SER A 143 2.01 -12.82 33.27
N MET A 144 2.31 -14.10 32.99
CA MET A 144 2.03 -15.20 33.92
C MET A 144 2.90 -15.16 35.18
N SER A 145 4.06 -14.48 35.14
CA SER A 145 4.94 -14.36 36.30
C SER A 145 4.31 -13.61 37.48
N ILE A 146 3.31 -12.74 37.23
CA ILE A 146 2.52 -12.07 38.28
C ILE A 146 1.87 -13.07 39.23
N PHE A 147 1.42 -14.21 38.73
CA PHE A 147 0.76 -15.23 39.55
C PHE A 147 1.75 -16.13 40.31
N ILE A 148 3.00 -16.18 39.86
CA ILE A 148 4.01 -17.14 40.33
C ILE A 148 4.95 -16.49 41.36
N ILE A 149 5.27 -15.20 41.19
CA ILE A 149 6.25 -14.48 41.99
C ILE A 149 5.52 -13.46 42.89
N PRO A 150 5.44 -13.71 44.22
CA PRO A 150 4.82 -12.78 45.15
C PRO A 150 5.48 -11.39 45.12
N GLY A 151 4.67 -10.33 45.02
CA GLY A 151 5.17 -8.95 45.00
C GLY A 151 5.61 -8.47 43.61
N PHE A 152 5.61 -9.34 42.61
CA PHE A 152 5.97 -8.98 41.23
C PHE A 152 4.97 -8.02 40.60
N GLN A 153 3.71 -8.00 41.07
CA GLN A 153 2.69 -7.04 40.61
C GLN A 153 3.09 -5.58 40.80
N GLY A 154 3.94 -5.27 41.79
CA GLY A 154 4.43 -3.91 42.04
C GLY A 154 5.44 -3.42 41.00
N TYR A 155 5.92 -4.28 40.11
CA TYR A 155 6.88 -3.89 39.07
C TYR A 155 6.24 -3.69 37.69
N PHE A 156 4.96 -4.01 37.54
CA PHE A 156 4.24 -3.79 36.29
C PHE A 156 3.89 -2.31 36.08
N PRO A 157 3.80 -1.87 34.81
CA PRO A 157 3.16 -0.59 34.48
C PRO A 157 1.74 -0.58 35.08
N THR A 158 1.25 0.60 35.49
CA THR A 158 -0.13 0.81 36.01
C THR A 158 -0.49 0.09 37.31
N SER A 159 0.47 -0.21 38.20
CA SER A 159 0.18 -0.60 39.59
C SER A 159 -0.25 0.59 40.45
N TYR A 160 -1.38 0.43 41.15
CA TYR A 160 -2.00 1.39 42.07
C TYR A 160 -1.72 1.04 43.55
N TYR A 161 -0.87 0.05 43.81
CA TYR A 161 -0.42 -0.26 45.17
C TYR A 161 0.48 0.85 45.72
N ASP A 162 0.42 1.07 47.03
CA ASP A 162 1.43 1.85 47.74
C ASP A 162 2.79 1.16 47.56
N ARG A 163 3.59 1.74 46.66
CA ARG A 163 4.93 1.26 46.35
C ARG A 163 5.94 2.03 47.16
N SER A 164 7.05 1.38 47.50
CA SER A 164 8.22 2.12 47.97
C SER A 164 8.71 3.03 46.84
N GLU A 165 9.17 4.24 47.14
CA GLU A 165 9.70 5.19 46.15
C GLU A 165 10.75 4.57 45.21
N PHE A 166 11.52 3.60 45.72
CA PHE A 166 12.49 2.82 44.96
C PHE A 166 11.85 1.92 43.89
N ALA A 167 10.75 1.25 44.21
CA ALA A 167 10.03 0.38 43.28
C ALA A 167 9.35 1.19 42.16
N ASP A 168 8.78 2.35 42.49
CA ASP A 168 8.21 3.26 41.48
C ASP A 168 9.28 3.77 40.52
N SER A 169 10.43 4.19 41.04
CA SER A 169 11.56 4.66 40.23
C SER A 169 12.07 3.59 39.26
N ILE A 170 12.15 2.33 39.72
CA ILE A 170 12.56 1.21 38.86
C ILE A 170 11.52 0.94 37.77
N THR A 171 10.24 0.88 38.12
CA THR A 171 9.17 0.62 37.13
C THR A 171 9.10 1.72 36.08
N GLU A 172 9.22 2.98 36.48
CA GLU A 172 9.26 4.12 35.56
C GLU A 172 10.47 4.02 34.62
N MET A 173 11.66 3.72 35.15
CA MET A 173 12.87 3.54 34.34
C MET A 173 12.73 2.41 33.32
N VAL A 174 12.21 1.25 33.74
CA VAL A 174 11.95 0.11 32.85
C VAL A 174 10.93 0.49 31.78
N TYR A 175 9.86 1.18 32.16
CA TYR A 175 8.83 1.63 31.24
C TYR A 175 9.36 2.59 30.18
N LEU A 176 10.11 3.63 30.58
CA LEU A 176 10.73 4.59 29.66
C LEU A 176 11.74 3.90 28.74
N PHE A 177 12.51 2.93 29.25
CA PHE A 177 13.44 2.16 28.44
C PHE A 177 12.72 1.29 27.39
N VAL A 178 11.60 0.65 27.74
CA VAL A 178 10.78 -0.10 26.79
C VAL A 178 10.23 0.82 25.71
N LEU A 179 9.65 1.98 26.08
CA LEU A 179 9.16 2.97 25.11
C LEU A 179 10.26 3.42 24.15
N PHE A 180 11.46 3.70 24.66
CA PHE A 180 12.60 4.07 23.83
C PHE A 180 12.97 2.96 22.83
N ILE A 181 12.98 1.69 23.25
CA ILE A 181 13.24 0.56 22.35
C ILE A 181 12.15 0.46 21.28
N GLU A 182 10.88 0.63 21.65
CA GLU A 182 9.75 0.58 20.73
C GLU A 182 9.84 1.68 19.67
N GLU A 183 10.13 2.91 20.09
CA GLU A 183 10.32 4.05 19.19
C GLU A 183 11.51 3.82 18.25
N LEU A 184 12.64 3.38 18.80
CA LEU A 184 13.83 3.07 18.00
C LEU A 184 13.52 1.98 16.97
N ALA A 185 12.78 0.94 17.36
CA ALA A 185 12.36 -0.14 16.46
C ALA A 185 11.45 0.39 15.32
N PHE A 186 10.48 1.25 15.63
CA PHE A 186 9.61 1.88 14.62
C PHE A 186 10.40 2.77 13.67
N VAL A 187 11.29 3.62 14.19
CA VAL A 187 12.12 4.52 13.37
C VAL A 187 13.03 3.70 12.45
N LEU A 188 13.68 2.66 12.97
CA LEU A 188 14.50 1.75 12.16
C LEU A 188 13.66 1.04 11.08
N CYS A 189 12.46 0.56 11.42
CA CYS A 189 11.55 -0.05 10.45
C CYS A 189 11.18 0.92 9.33
N VAL A 190 10.78 2.14 9.66
CA VAL A 190 10.43 3.17 8.65
C VAL A 190 11.65 3.57 7.82
N TYR A 191 12.83 3.70 8.45
CA TYR A 191 14.07 3.99 7.75
C TYR A 191 14.41 2.93 6.69
N MET A 192 14.21 1.64 7.01
CA MET A 192 14.41 0.54 6.06
C MET A 192 13.42 0.59 4.89
N LEU A 193 12.25 1.21 5.06
CA LEU A 193 11.25 1.40 4.01
C LEU A 193 11.49 2.63 3.13
N ARG A 194 12.47 3.50 3.44
CA ARG A 194 12.66 4.79 2.72
C ARG A 194 12.94 4.63 1.22
N THR A 195 13.53 3.50 0.83
CA THR A 195 13.91 3.18 -0.57
C THR A 195 12.85 2.35 -1.30
N VAL A 196 11.76 1.99 -0.62
CA VAL A 196 10.66 1.22 -1.19
C VAL A 196 9.69 2.16 -1.91
N ASN A 197 9.54 1.97 -3.23
CA ASN A 197 8.47 2.61 -3.99
C ASN A 197 7.17 1.82 -3.78
N ASP A 198 6.27 2.39 -2.99
CA ASP A 198 4.99 1.78 -2.63
C ASP A 198 3.81 2.53 -3.25
N ASP A 199 3.30 1.97 -4.34
CA ASP A 199 2.13 2.47 -5.08
C ASP A 199 0.85 2.49 -4.22
N TYR A 200 0.78 1.70 -3.16
CA TYR A 200 -0.39 1.59 -2.27
C TYR A 200 -0.34 2.55 -1.08
N LYS A 201 0.70 3.40 -1.00
CA LYS A 201 0.92 4.40 0.07
C LYS A 201 0.94 3.83 1.49
N MET A 202 1.18 2.52 1.67
CA MET A 202 1.30 1.86 2.97
C MET A 202 2.55 2.35 3.74
N THR A 203 3.63 2.68 3.05
CA THR A 203 4.84 3.26 3.65
C THR A 203 4.55 4.63 4.27
N LYS A 204 3.71 5.45 3.63
CA LYS A 204 3.26 6.73 4.18
C LYS A 204 2.34 6.54 5.39
N GLU A 205 1.43 5.56 5.33
CA GLU A 205 0.57 5.17 6.46
C GLU A 205 1.42 4.80 7.70
N ILE A 206 2.41 3.92 7.52
CA ILE A 206 3.31 3.48 8.61
C ILE A 206 4.18 4.64 9.11
N ALA A 207 4.67 5.52 8.23
CA ALA A 207 5.43 6.69 8.64
C ALA A 207 4.59 7.66 9.51
N VAL A 208 3.31 7.85 9.18
CA VAL A 208 2.39 8.64 10.01
C VAL A 208 2.14 7.96 11.36
N VAL A 209 1.97 6.63 11.37
CA VAL A 209 1.83 5.87 12.63
C VAL A 209 3.08 6.02 13.49
N CYS A 210 4.28 5.90 12.90
CA CYS A 210 5.55 6.11 13.60
C CYS A 210 5.64 7.52 14.19
N LEU A 211 5.25 8.55 13.43
CA LEU A 211 5.22 9.94 13.91
C LEU A 211 4.29 10.08 15.13
N LEU A 212 3.07 9.53 15.05
CA LEU A 212 2.11 9.54 16.17
C LEU A 212 2.66 8.80 17.39
N TRP A 213 3.40 7.71 17.18
CA TRP A 213 4.03 6.94 18.25
C TRP A 213 5.13 7.74 18.96
N THR A 214 6.02 8.40 18.20
CA THR A 214 7.13 9.19 18.75
C THR A 214 6.67 10.47 19.43
N ILE A 215 5.65 11.16 18.90
CA ILE A 215 5.07 12.34 19.58
C ILE A 215 4.52 11.94 20.94
N ASN A 216 3.93 10.74 21.03
CA ASN A 216 3.38 10.24 22.29
C ASN A 216 4.48 9.92 23.32
N GLY A 217 5.63 9.38 22.92
CA GLY A 217 6.72 9.15 23.89
C GLY A 217 7.22 10.45 24.52
N VAL A 218 7.33 11.54 23.74
CA VAL A 218 7.75 12.85 24.26
C VAL A 218 6.77 13.40 25.30
N ILE A 219 5.45 13.28 25.07
CA ILE A 219 4.44 13.79 25.99
C ILE A 219 4.28 12.87 27.21
N SER A 220 4.50 11.56 27.07
CA SER A 220 4.45 10.61 28.19
C SER A 220 5.53 10.80 29.27
N THR A 221 6.54 11.65 29.03
CA THR A 221 7.50 12.07 30.06
C THR A 221 6.90 12.94 31.16
N PHE A 222 5.63 13.36 31.04
CA PHE A 222 4.90 14.05 32.10
C PHE A 222 4.34 13.03 33.12
N PRO A 223 4.68 13.13 34.42
CA PRO A 223 4.57 12.04 35.41
C PRO A 223 3.14 11.73 35.91
N SER A 224 2.09 12.25 35.26
CA SER A 224 0.72 11.98 35.70
C SER A 224 0.14 10.74 35.00
N ASN A 225 -0.19 9.72 35.79
CA ASN A 225 -0.87 8.50 35.33
C ASN A 225 -2.14 8.79 34.50
N ILE A 226 -2.85 9.88 34.79
CA ILE A 226 -4.07 10.29 34.08
C ILE A 226 -3.74 10.85 32.70
N VAL A 227 -2.73 11.72 32.63
CA VAL A 227 -2.34 12.41 31.38
C VAL A 227 -1.92 11.38 30.34
N TRP A 228 -1.11 10.41 30.74
CA TRP A 228 -0.65 9.33 29.88
C TRP A 228 -1.82 8.49 29.31
N MET A 229 -2.86 8.17 30.09
CA MET A 229 -4.02 7.41 29.58
C MET A 229 -4.86 8.21 28.60
N ILE A 230 -5.08 9.51 28.87
CA ILE A 230 -5.80 10.40 27.95
C ILE A 230 -5.03 10.54 26.64
N GLU A 231 -3.73 10.74 26.72
CA GLU A 231 -2.84 10.85 25.58
C GLU A 231 -2.82 9.57 24.74
N GLY A 232 -2.64 8.41 25.39
CA GLY A 232 -2.71 7.11 24.73
C GLY A 232 -4.06 6.88 24.04
N THR A 233 -5.16 7.32 24.65
CA THR A 233 -6.50 7.29 24.05
C THR A 233 -6.57 8.16 22.78
N ILE A 234 -6.03 9.38 22.82
CA ILE A 234 -5.99 10.27 21.65
C ILE A 234 -5.15 9.64 20.53
N ARG A 235 -3.93 9.20 20.85
CA ARG A 235 -3.02 8.51 19.92
C ARG A 235 -3.73 7.33 19.24
N ASN A 236 -4.37 6.48 20.02
CA ASN A 236 -5.04 5.28 19.54
C ASN A 236 -6.17 5.60 18.55
N ASN A 237 -6.98 6.63 18.85
CA ASN A 237 -8.00 7.12 17.93
C ASN A 237 -7.40 7.69 16.63
N LEU A 238 -6.31 8.47 16.70
CA LEU A 238 -5.62 9.00 15.52
C LEU A 238 -5.03 7.88 14.65
N ILE A 239 -4.43 6.87 15.28
CA ILE A 239 -3.91 5.70 14.57
C ILE A 239 -5.05 4.94 13.87
N MET A 240 -6.19 4.74 14.54
CA MET A 240 -7.37 4.10 13.92
C MET A 240 -7.85 4.84 12.67
N LEU A 241 -7.87 6.18 12.68
CA LEU A 241 -8.24 6.97 11.51
C LEU A 241 -7.33 6.66 10.30
N VAL A 242 -6.03 6.54 10.54
CA VAL A 242 -5.01 6.35 9.50
C VAL A 242 -4.94 4.90 9.03
N SER A 243 -4.87 3.94 9.96
CA SER A 243 -4.58 2.53 9.62
C SER A 243 -5.81 1.67 9.37
N SER A 244 -7.00 2.10 9.78
CA SER A 244 -8.23 1.30 9.71
C SER A 244 -9.33 2.01 8.93
N LEU A 245 -9.69 3.23 9.33
CA LEU A 245 -10.80 3.95 8.71
C LEU A 245 -10.46 4.41 7.29
N TYR A 246 -9.28 4.99 7.06
CA TYR A 246 -8.87 5.44 5.73
C TYR A 246 -8.90 4.30 4.68
N PRO A 247 -8.35 3.09 4.93
CA PRO A 247 -8.49 1.96 4.01
C PRO A 247 -9.94 1.55 3.73
N VAL A 248 -10.81 1.56 4.74
CA VAL A 248 -12.23 1.24 4.58
C VAL A 248 -12.92 2.28 3.70
N LEU A 249 -12.74 3.58 3.98
CA LEU A 249 -13.30 4.66 3.16
C LEU A 249 -12.78 4.64 1.72
N SER A 250 -11.49 4.35 1.54
CA SER A 250 -10.88 4.18 0.22
C SER A 250 -11.47 3.01 -0.56
N SER A 251 -12.09 2.04 0.09
CA SER A 251 -12.74 0.89 -0.57
C SER A 251 -14.22 1.12 -0.93
N ILE A 252 -14.78 2.25 -0.48
CA ILE A 252 -16.14 2.72 -0.81
C ILE A 252 -16.09 3.64 -2.03
N ARG A 253 -15.05 4.48 -2.13
CA ARG A 253 -14.73 5.14 -3.39
C ARG A 253 -14.46 4.02 -4.38
N GLY A 254 -15.45 3.73 -5.24
CA GLY A 254 -15.30 2.73 -6.30
C GLY A 254 -13.97 2.98 -7.01
N ASP A 255 -13.29 1.90 -7.41
CA ASP A 255 -11.97 1.96 -8.02
C ASP A 255 -11.97 3.14 -9.00
N SER A 256 -11.36 4.26 -8.60
CA SER A 256 -11.21 5.37 -9.51
C SER A 256 -10.46 4.78 -10.68
N PHE A 257 -10.95 5.02 -11.89
CA PHE A 257 -10.42 4.61 -13.20
C PHE A 257 -8.92 4.88 -13.45
N ASP A 258 -8.10 5.06 -12.41
CA ASP A 258 -6.72 4.63 -12.37
C ASP A 258 -6.67 3.09 -12.28
N ASP A 259 -7.28 2.42 -13.27
CA ASP A 259 -7.11 0.99 -13.46
C ASP A 259 -5.60 0.72 -13.51
N ALA A 260 -5.16 -0.31 -12.78
CA ALA A 260 -3.79 -0.78 -12.90
C ALA A 260 -3.57 -1.06 -14.39
N ILE A 261 -2.72 -0.26 -15.03
CA ILE A 261 -2.50 -0.35 -16.47
C ILE A 261 -2.04 -1.77 -16.75
N THR A 262 -2.86 -2.54 -17.45
CA THR A 262 -2.51 -3.92 -17.78
C THR A 262 -1.45 -3.91 -18.87
N LEU A 263 -0.66 -4.98 -18.95
CA LEU A 263 0.27 -5.16 -20.06
C LEU A 263 -0.48 -5.10 -21.41
N GLU A 264 -1.68 -5.67 -21.45
CA GLU A 264 -2.58 -5.64 -22.61
C GLU A 264 -2.95 -4.20 -23.01
N ALA A 265 -3.21 -3.33 -22.04
CA ALA A 265 -3.51 -1.92 -22.29
C ALA A 265 -2.37 -1.16 -22.97
N LEU A 266 -1.11 -1.56 -22.76
CA LEU A 266 0.05 -0.97 -23.44
C LEU A 266 0.31 -1.57 -24.83
N GLN A 267 -0.22 -2.76 -25.11
CA GLN A 267 0.04 -3.46 -26.37
C GLN A 267 -0.89 -3.01 -27.51
N SER A 268 -2.09 -2.52 -27.19
CA SER A 268 -3.09 -2.03 -28.13
C SER A 268 -3.24 -0.51 -28.09
N LEU A 269 -3.29 0.12 -29.26
CA LEU A 269 -3.55 1.57 -29.35
C LEU A 269 -4.94 1.90 -28.80
N ASP A 270 -5.95 1.08 -29.07
CA ASP A 270 -7.33 1.34 -28.63
C ASP A 270 -7.41 1.48 -27.11
N LEU A 271 -6.71 0.60 -26.40
CA LEU A 271 -6.66 0.62 -24.94
C LEU A 271 -5.81 1.78 -24.41
N VAL A 272 -4.72 2.14 -25.11
CA VAL A 272 -3.91 3.32 -24.78
C VAL A 272 -4.75 4.60 -24.87
N LEU A 273 -5.64 4.70 -25.86
CA LEU A 273 -6.50 5.87 -26.07
C LEU A 273 -7.65 5.94 -25.05
N GLN A 274 -8.08 4.81 -24.49
CA GLN A 274 -9.16 4.74 -23.49
C GLN A 274 -8.69 5.06 -22.06
N ASN A 275 -7.43 4.73 -21.72
CA ASN A 275 -6.91 4.99 -20.37
C ASN A 275 -6.19 6.36 -20.31
N ARG A 276 -6.57 7.17 -19.32
CA ARG A 276 -6.07 8.55 -19.15
C ARG A 276 -4.55 8.62 -19.00
N VAL A 277 -3.96 7.70 -18.23
CA VAL A 277 -2.52 7.72 -17.94
C VAL A 277 -1.72 7.31 -19.18
N THR A 278 -2.17 6.27 -19.88
CA THR A 278 -1.53 5.82 -21.12
C THR A 278 -1.68 6.85 -22.23
N LEU A 279 -2.83 7.52 -22.34
CA LEU A 279 -3.10 8.58 -23.31
C LEU A 279 -2.19 9.80 -23.08
N ASP A 280 -2.11 10.31 -21.84
CA ASP A 280 -1.22 11.43 -21.50
C ASP A 280 0.25 11.08 -21.76
N THR A 281 0.64 9.83 -21.51
CA THR A 281 1.99 9.34 -21.82
C THR A 281 2.24 9.29 -23.33
N PHE A 282 1.26 8.82 -24.09
CA PHE A 282 1.32 8.77 -25.55
C PHE A 282 1.39 10.19 -26.15
N GLU A 283 0.56 11.12 -25.68
CA GLU A 283 0.58 12.52 -26.10
C GLU A 283 1.95 13.18 -25.83
N LYS A 284 2.51 12.99 -24.63
CA LYS A 284 3.86 13.49 -24.29
C LYS A 284 4.92 12.96 -25.26
N ALA A 285 4.82 11.69 -25.66
CA ALA A 285 5.72 11.09 -26.62
C ALA A 285 5.55 11.68 -28.03
N LEU A 286 4.31 11.92 -28.47
CA LEU A 286 3.99 12.54 -29.76
C LEU A 286 4.52 13.98 -29.88
N ILE A 287 4.56 14.73 -28.78
CA ILE A 287 5.04 16.11 -28.77
C ILE A 287 6.58 16.17 -28.69
N LYS A 288 7.21 15.33 -27.85
CA LYS A 288 8.62 15.53 -27.46
C LYS A 288 9.62 14.55 -28.05
N GLU A 289 9.22 13.31 -28.32
CA GLU A 289 10.15 12.23 -28.71
C GLU A 289 9.97 11.80 -30.16
N ILE A 290 8.74 11.52 -30.59
CA ILE A 290 8.43 11.01 -31.93
C ILE A 290 8.82 11.99 -33.06
N PRO A 291 8.67 13.32 -32.93
CA PRO A 291 9.13 14.27 -33.95
C PRO A 291 10.65 14.28 -34.14
N LYS A 292 11.42 13.77 -33.17
CA LYS A 292 12.88 13.61 -33.29
C LYS A 292 13.26 12.32 -34.04
N MET A 293 12.35 11.35 -34.07
CA MET A 293 12.56 10.03 -34.69
C MET A 293 11.97 9.96 -36.11
N THR A 294 11.19 10.96 -36.53
CA THR A 294 10.49 10.99 -37.82
C THR A 294 10.53 12.36 -38.47
N LYS A 295 10.13 12.44 -39.73
CA LYS A 295 9.88 13.72 -40.41
C LYS A 295 8.49 14.30 -40.11
N ILE A 296 7.65 13.59 -39.33
CA ILE A 296 6.28 14.00 -39.00
C ILE A 296 6.35 14.98 -37.83
N LYS A 297 6.43 16.28 -38.13
CA LYS A 297 6.49 17.34 -37.10
C LYS A 297 5.15 17.54 -36.38
N ALA A 298 4.03 17.20 -37.02
CA ALA A 298 2.68 17.40 -36.54
C ALA A 298 2.05 16.11 -35.94
N ALA A 299 2.85 15.23 -35.32
CA ALA A 299 2.37 13.93 -34.82
C ALA A 299 1.23 14.05 -33.79
N SER A 300 1.23 15.09 -32.96
CA SER A 300 0.16 15.37 -31.98
C SER A 300 -1.15 15.81 -32.63
N GLU A 301 -1.11 16.44 -33.81
CA GLU A 301 -2.32 16.93 -34.49
C GLU A 301 -3.19 15.77 -34.97
N TYR A 302 -2.59 14.64 -35.38
CA TYR A 302 -3.33 13.42 -35.71
C TYR A 302 -4.14 12.88 -34.52
N LEU A 303 -3.57 12.92 -33.31
CA LEU A 303 -4.27 12.51 -32.08
C LEU A 303 -5.42 13.48 -31.76
N GLN A 304 -5.18 14.78 -31.87
CA GLN A 304 -6.20 15.80 -31.60
C GLN A 304 -7.36 15.72 -32.58
N ILE A 305 -7.10 15.50 -33.87
CA ILE A 305 -8.16 15.33 -34.88
C ILE A 305 -8.97 14.08 -34.58
N TRP A 306 -8.32 12.95 -34.27
CA TRP A 306 -9.03 11.73 -33.91
C TRP A 306 -9.95 11.92 -32.70
N LEU A 307 -9.44 12.56 -31.63
CA LEU A 307 -10.22 12.88 -30.42
C LEU A 307 -11.41 13.83 -30.72
N LYS A 308 -11.23 14.83 -31.58
CA LYS A 308 -12.31 15.72 -32.01
C LYS A 308 -13.39 14.97 -32.81
N CYS A 309 -12.99 14.03 -33.68
CA CYS A 309 -13.93 13.18 -34.41
C CYS A 309 -14.74 12.27 -33.47
N GLU A 310 -14.10 11.64 -32.47
CA GLU A 310 -14.77 10.88 -31.42
C GLU A 310 -15.75 11.75 -30.62
N TYR A 311 -15.34 12.96 -30.26
CA TYR A 311 -16.21 13.91 -29.56
C TYR A 311 -17.41 14.32 -30.43
N TYR A 312 -17.21 14.55 -31.72
CA TYR A 312 -18.28 14.87 -32.67
C TYR A 312 -19.31 13.74 -32.80
N GLN A 313 -18.89 12.48 -32.80
CA GLN A 313 -19.82 11.34 -32.83
C GLN A 313 -20.74 11.29 -31.62
N ASN A 314 -20.25 11.75 -30.47
CA ASN A 314 -21.01 11.80 -29.23
C ASN A 314 -21.82 13.11 -29.07
N CYS A 315 -21.34 14.21 -29.64
CA CYS A 315 -21.89 15.56 -29.52
C CYS A 315 -21.73 16.33 -30.85
N PRO A 316 -22.60 16.10 -31.85
CA PRO A 316 -22.46 16.72 -33.16
C PRO A 316 -22.76 18.22 -33.09
N SER A 317 -21.83 19.05 -33.55
CA SER A 317 -22.01 20.50 -33.68
C SER A 317 -21.36 21.03 -34.95
N PHE A 318 -21.98 22.03 -35.58
CA PHE A 318 -21.48 22.64 -36.81
C PHE A 318 -20.12 23.32 -36.60
N GLU A 319 -19.91 23.92 -35.44
CA GLU A 319 -18.64 24.56 -35.07
C GLU A 319 -17.49 23.53 -35.01
N LEU A 320 -17.74 22.38 -34.40
CA LEU A 320 -16.76 21.30 -34.28
C LEU A 320 -16.47 20.64 -35.63
N GLU A 321 -17.49 20.47 -36.48
CA GLU A 321 -17.29 19.99 -37.86
C GLU A 321 -16.39 20.95 -38.66
N CYS A 322 -16.62 22.26 -38.58
CA CYS A 322 -15.77 23.25 -39.22
C CYS A 322 -14.31 23.18 -38.71
N GLU A 323 -14.13 23.01 -37.39
CA GLU A 323 -12.81 22.91 -36.77
C GLU A 323 -12.05 21.64 -37.19
N ILE A 324 -12.74 20.49 -37.26
CA ILE A 324 -12.18 19.23 -37.76
C ILE A 324 -11.74 19.39 -39.22
N MET A 325 -12.59 19.98 -40.07
CA MET A 325 -12.29 20.18 -41.50
C MET A 325 -11.16 21.19 -41.73
N ALA A 326 -11.04 22.22 -40.89
CA ALA A 326 -9.94 23.16 -40.96
C ALA A 326 -8.62 22.50 -40.54
N SER A 327 -8.64 21.74 -39.44
CA SER A 327 -7.47 21.03 -38.92
C SER A 327 -7.00 19.93 -39.87
N SER A 328 -7.92 19.20 -40.52
CA SER A 328 -7.57 18.14 -41.48
C SER A 328 -6.90 18.70 -42.73
N LYS A 329 -7.34 19.86 -43.24
CA LYS A 329 -6.73 20.53 -44.41
C LYS A 329 -5.29 21.01 -44.17
N MET A 330 -4.90 21.25 -42.91
CA MET A 330 -3.52 21.61 -42.57
C MET A 330 -2.57 20.42 -42.64
N LEU A 331 -3.10 19.20 -42.62
CA LEU A 331 -2.34 17.97 -42.73
C LEU A 331 -2.51 17.40 -44.15
N ASP A 332 -1.45 17.49 -44.96
CA ASP A 332 -1.41 17.10 -46.39
C ASP A 332 -1.90 15.66 -46.70
N HIS A 333 -2.08 14.83 -45.68
CA HIS A 333 -2.53 13.45 -45.76
C HIS A 333 -4.04 13.26 -45.87
N PHE A 334 -4.87 14.24 -45.48
CA PHE A 334 -6.33 14.12 -45.54
C PHE A 334 -6.88 14.73 -46.83
N LYS A 335 -7.45 13.89 -47.70
CA LYS A 335 -8.14 14.34 -48.93
C LYS A 335 -9.67 14.23 -48.84
N ALA A 336 -10.18 13.71 -47.74
CA ALA A 336 -11.59 13.41 -47.57
C ALA A 336 -12.36 14.58 -46.92
N ASN A 337 -13.58 14.84 -47.41
CA ASN A 337 -14.53 15.79 -46.82
C ASN A 337 -15.56 15.11 -45.89
N ASN A 338 -15.24 13.92 -45.36
CA ASN A 338 -16.14 13.15 -44.51
C ASN A 338 -15.46 12.84 -43.18
N ILE A 339 -16.11 13.23 -42.06
CA ILE A 339 -15.58 13.08 -40.70
C ILE A 339 -15.22 11.63 -40.38
N ASN A 340 -16.03 10.66 -40.80
CA ASN A 340 -15.74 9.24 -40.53
C ASN A 340 -14.50 8.76 -41.29
N VAL A 341 -14.29 9.30 -42.50
CA VAL A 341 -13.08 8.98 -43.30
C VAL A 341 -11.85 9.65 -42.68
N ILE A 342 -11.98 10.91 -42.23
CA ILE A 342 -10.92 11.63 -41.51
C ILE A 342 -10.54 10.89 -40.22
N GLN A 343 -11.53 10.45 -39.43
CA GLN A 343 -11.30 9.68 -38.21
C GLN A 343 -10.55 8.37 -38.51
N PHE A 344 -11.00 7.63 -39.53
CA PHE A 344 -10.35 6.38 -39.94
C PHE A 344 -8.92 6.60 -40.43
N GLU A 345 -8.68 7.63 -41.26
CA GLU A 345 -7.34 7.99 -41.75
C GLU A 345 -6.42 8.44 -40.60
N ALA A 346 -6.93 9.24 -39.65
CA ALA A 346 -6.18 9.67 -38.47
C ALA A 346 -5.81 8.48 -37.59
N TYR A 347 -6.77 7.59 -37.33
CA TYR A 347 -6.55 6.35 -36.60
C TYR A 347 -5.50 5.47 -37.29
N LYS A 348 -5.56 5.34 -38.62
CA LYS A 348 -4.59 4.55 -39.38
C LYS A 348 -3.17 5.10 -39.21
N VAL A 349 -2.99 6.42 -39.26
CA VAL A 349 -1.67 7.03 -39.01
C VAL A 349 -1.22 6.79 -37.57
N LEU A 350 -2.11 6.95 -36.59
CA LEU A 350 -1.82 6.68 -35.19
C LEU A 350 -1.41 5.21 -34.98
N ALA A 351 -2.17 4.25 -35.52
CA ALA A 351 -1.99 2.81 -35.31
C ALA A 351 -0.76 2.25 -36.03
N TYR A 352 -0.54 2.61 -37.29
CA TYR A 352 0.49 1.98 -38.13
C TYR A 352 1.80 2.75 -38.19
N HIS A 353 1.79 4.06 -37.93
CA HIS A 353 3.00 4.88 -37.99
C HIS A 353 3.46 5.38 -36.63
N LEU A 354 2.56 5.95 -35.82
CA LEU A 354 2.96 6.64 -34.58
C LEU A 354 3.06 5.69 -33.38
N PHE A 355 2.14 4.73 -33.25
CA PHE A 355 2.13 3.77 -32.14
C PHE A 355 3.33 2.81 -32.13
N PRO A 356 3.82 2.28 -33.27
CA PRO A 356 5.04 1.46 -33.28
C PRO A 356 6.29 2.26 -32.87
N LEU A 357 6.31 3.58 -33.12
CA LEU A 357 7.38 4.46 -32.69
C LEU A 357 7.27 4.80 -31.20
N PHE A 358 6.04 5.01 -30.71
CA PHE A 358 5.79 5.15 -29.28
C PHE A 358 6.37 3.98 -28.48
N LYS A 359 6.21 2.74 -28.95
CA LYS A 359 6.80 1.54 -28.33
C LYS A 359 8.34 1.58 -28.21
N LYS A 360 9.02 2.42 -28.98
CA LYS A 360 10.48 2.61 -28.95
C LYS A 360 10.93 3.81 -28.09
N THR A 361 10.00 4.62 -27.60
CA THR A 361 10.31 5.81 -26.79
C THR A 361 10.77 5.44 -25.38
N LYS A 362 11.57 6.32 -24.78
CA LYS A 362 11.99 6.12 -23.38
C LYS A 362 10.80 6.21 -22.43
N VAL A 363 9.82 7.06 -22.77
CA VAL A 363 8.60 7.20 -21.98
C VAL A 363 7.79 5.89 -21.95
N TYR A 364 7.64 5.22 -23.09
CA TYR A 364 6.99 3.91 -23.14
C TYR A 364 7.76 2.85 -22.35
N GLN A 365 9.09 2.80 -22.48
CA GLN A 365 9.92 1.85 -21.73
C GLN A 365 9.77 2.04 -20.21
N ASN A 366 9.74 3.29 -19.74
CA ASN A 366 9.50 3.59 -18.34
C ASN A 366 8.08 3.18 -17.89
N LEU A 367 7.07 3.44 -18.71
CA LEU A 367 5.69 3.05 -18.43
C LEU A 367 5.54 1.52 -18.37
N LEU A 368 6.13 0.81 -19.34
CA LEU A 368 6.17 -0.64 -19.40
C LEU A 368 6.85 -1.23 -18.16
N LYS A 369 8.00 -0.66 -17.76
CA LYS A 369 8.72 -1.07 -16.55
C LYS A 369 7.82 -0.93 -15.31
N ASN A 370 7.12 0.20 -15.17
CA ASN A 370 6.21 0.43 -14.04
C ASN A 370 5.04 -0.57 -14.04
N VAL A 371 4.45 -0.87 -15.19
CA VAL A 371 3.36 -1.85 -15.32
C VAL A 371 3.81 -3.26 -14.94
N ILE A 372 4.96 -3.70 -15.47
CA ILE A 372 5.54 -5.00 -15.12
C ILE A 372 5.80 -5.06 -13.61
N HIS A 373 6.33 -3.97 -13.03
CA HIS A 373 6.60 -3.89 -11.60
C HIS A 373 5.33 -4.04 -10.76
N GLN A 374 4.28 -3.31 -11.13
CA GLN A 374 2.96 -3.40 -10.49
C GLN A 374 2.37 -4.81 -10.58
N GLN A 375 2.48 -5.46 -11.74
CA GLN A 375 1.97 -6.81 -11.93
C GLN A 375 2.72 -7.83 -11.07
N ILE A 376 4.06 -7.72 -11.01
CA ILE A 376 4.89 -8.53 -10.12
C ILE A 376 4.47 -8.33 -8.66
N TYR A 377 4.27 -7.08 -8.23
CA TYR A 377 3.83 -6.78 -6.87
C TYR A 377 2.45 -7.34 -6.55
N ILE A 378 1.48 -7.14 -7.43
CA ILE A 378 0.12 -7.69 -7.25
C ILE A 378 0.20 -9.21 -7.14
N ASN A 379 0.94 -9.88 -8.02
CA ASN A 379 1.10 -11.33 -7.99
C ASN A 379 1.76 -11.81 -6.69
N ARG A 380 2.80 -11.14 -6.21
CA ARG A 380 3.46 -11.46 -4.93
C ARG A 380 2.53 -11.25 -3.74
N ILE A 381 1.77 -10.15 -3.72
CA ILE A 381 0.79 -9.87 -2.67
C ILE A 381 -0.29 -10.97 -2.63
N LEU A 382 -0.76 -11.42 -3.79
CA LEU A 382 -1.74 -12.49 -3.93
C LEU A 382 -1.17 -13.85 -3.48
N GLN A 383 0.05 -14.19 -3.90
CA GLN A 383 0.73 -15.44 -3.50
C GLN A 383 1.00 -15.51 -1.98
N THR A 384 1.10 -14.36 -1.32
CA THR A 384 1.40 -14.26 0.11
C THR A 384 0.17 -14.00 0.98
N SER A 385 -1.01 -13.78 0.39
CA SER A 385 -2.27 -13.63 1.14
C SER A 385 -2.90 -14.99 1.44
N PHE A 386 -3.72 -15.07 2.49
CA PHE A 386 -4.48 -16.30 2.81
C PHE A 386 -5.53 -16.68 1.75
N THR A 387 -5.84 -15.78 0.83
CA THR A 387 -7.07 -15.79 0.01
C THR A 387 -7.00 -16.54 -1.32
N LEU A 388 -5.82 -16.86 -1.87
CA LEU A 388 -5.72 -17.61 -3.13
C LEU A 388 -4.67 -18.72 -3.04
N LYS A 389 -5.06 -19.87 -2.50
CA LYS A 389 -4.27 -21.11 -2.64
C LYS A 389 -4.79 -22.06 -3.72
N SER A 390 -6.03 -21.90 -4.20
CA SER A 390 -6.65 -22.87 -5.13
C SER A 390 -6.48 -22.53 -6.62
N ASP A 391 -6.34 -21.26 -7.00
CA ASP A 391 -6.48 -20.86 -8.41
C ASP A 391 -5.16 -20.38 -9.05
N LEU A 392 -4.11 -20.15 -8.25
CA LEU A 392 -2.80 -19.68 -8.76
C LEU A 392 -1.89 -20.83 -9.26
N GLU A 393 -2.07 -22.07 -8.81
CA GLU A 393 -1.22 -23.19 -9.27
C GLU A 393 -1.41 -23.49 -10.77
N TYR A 394 -2.56 -23.13 -11.36
CA TYR A 394 -2.84 -23.36 -12.78
C TYR A 394 -2.46 -22.19 -13.71
N SER A 395 -2.29 -20.97 -13.19
CA SER A 395 -2.03 -19.77 -14.00
C SER A 395 -0.55 -19.35 -14.00
N ILE A 396 0.21 -19.69 -12.96
CA ILE A 396 1.65 -19.34 -12.85
C ILE A 396 2.51 -20.15 -13.83
N THR A 397 2.19 -21.42 -14.08
CA THR A 397 3.01 -22.33 -14.90
C THR A 397 2.93 -22.04 -16.40
N SER A 398 1.85 -21.42 -16.89
CA SER A 398 1.69 -21.09 -18.31
C SER A 398 2.15 -19.66 -18.65
N GLN A 399 1.82 -18.65 -17.84
CA GLN A 399 2.10 -17.25 -18.23
C GLN A 399 3.52 -16.77 -17.93
N SER A 400 4.17 -17.28 -16.87
CA SER A 400 5.51 -16.80 -16.50
C SER A 400 6.64 -17.36 -17.36
N PHE A 401 6.45 -18.53 -17.99
CA PHE A 401 7.45 -19.16 -18.86
C PHE A 401 7.45 -18.58 -20.28
N ASP A 402 6.28 -18.17 -20.79
CA ASP A 402 6.14 -17.55 -22.11
C ASP A 402 6.55 -16.07 -22.14
N LEU A 403 6.49 -15.37 -20.99
CA LEU A 403 6.90 -13.96 -20.87
C LEU A 403 8.44 -13.78 -20.83
N ILE A 404 9.18 -14.73 -20.24
CA ILE A 404 10.66 -14.68 -20.13
C ILE A 404 11.33 -15.19 -21.40
N THR A 405 10.70 -16.11 -22.13
CA THR A 405 11.21 -16.59 -23.43
C THR A 405 10.97 -15.58 -24.56
N ASN A 406 9.86 -14.85 -24.54
CA ASN A 406 9.57 -13.81 -25.55
C ASN A 406 10.26 -12.47 -25.31
N SER A 407 10.56 -12.09 -24.06
CA SER A 407 11.38 -10.89 -23.81
C SER A 407 12.82 -11.10 -24.27
N ASN A 408 13.41 -12.28 -24.05
CA ASN A 408 14.77 -12.61 -24.46
C ASN A 408 14.91 -12.88 -25.97
N SER A 409 13.87 -13.35 -26.67
CA SER A 409 13.90 -13.52 -28.12
C SER A 409 13.86 -12.20 -28.89
N LEU A 410 13.34 -11.13 -28.29
CA LEU A 410 13.34 -9.78 -28.85
C LEU A 410 14.68 -9.02 -28.69
N TYR A 411 15.62 -9.55 -27.89
CA TYR A 411 16.96 -8.97 -27.71
C TYR A 411 18.05 -9.58 -28.60
N PHE A 412 17.75 -10.63 -29.37
CA PHE A 412 18.70 -11.30 -30.27
C PHE A 412 18.17 -11.47 -31.70
N GLN A 413 17.78 -10.38 -32.35
CA GLN A 413 17.79 -10.30 -33.82
C GLN A 413 18.32 -8.95 -34.29
N SER A 414 19.64 -8.81 -34.27
CA SER A 414 20.36 -7.83 -35.08
C SER A 414 20.46 -8.36 -36.52
N PRO A 415 19.94 -7.66 -37.54
CA PRO A 415 20.23 -7.98 -38.92
C PRO A 415 21.58 -7.37 -39.29
N SER A 416 22.63 -8.19 -39.35
CA SER A 416 23.89 -7.78 -39.97
C SER A 416 24.42 -8.87 -40.91
N LEU A 417 24.50 -8.48 -42.19
CA LEU A 417 25.43 -8.97 -43.22
C LEU A 417 25.03 -10.22 -44.01
N LEU A 418 24.08 -10.03 -44.94
CA LEU A 418 24.11 -10.65 -46.26
C LEU A 418 24.64 -9.62 -47.27
N SER A 419 25.92 -9.74 -47.63
CA SER A 419 26.48 -9.51 -48.98
C SER A 419 27.99 -9.25 -48.91
N GLN A 420 28.78 -10.27 -49.26
CA GLN A 420 29.96 -10.17 -50.13
C GLN A 420 30.58 -11.55 -50.27
N ASN A 421 30.21 -12.26 -51.34
CA ASN A 421 31.14 -12.86 -52.31
C ASN A 421 30.38 -13.81 -53.25
N GLN A 422 29.89 -13.24 -54.35
CA GLN A 422 29.89 -13.95 -55.63
C GLN A 422 30.90 -13.24 -56.53
N SER A 423 32.02 -13.90 -56.79
CA SER A 423 32.73 -13.79 -58.07
C SER A 423 33.68 -14.98 -58.24
N GLY A 424 33.26 -15.94 -59.09
CA GLY A 424 34.15 -16.61 -60.04
C GLY A 424 34.65 -18.02 -59.71
N VAL A 425 34.65 -18.84 -60.78
CA VAL A 425 35.38 -20.11 -61.01
C VAL A 425 34.63 -21.35 -60.49
N PHE A 426 34.04 -22.27 -61.27
CA PHE A 426 34.01 -22.61 -62.71
C PHE A 426 32.57 -22.79 -63.18
#